data_AF-W4GVW9-F1
#
_entry.id   AF-W4GVW9-F1
#
_cell.length_a   1.000
_cell.length_b   1.000
_cell.length_c   1.000
_cell.angle_alpha   90.00
_cell.angle_beta   90.00
_cell.angle_gamma   90.00
#
_symmetry.space_group_name_H-M   'P 1'
#
loop_
_entity.id
_entity.type
_entity.pdbx_description
1 polymer ?
#
loop_
_entity_poly.entity_id
_entity_poly.type
_entity_poly.pdbx_seq_one_letter_code
_entity_poly.pdbx_strand_id
1 'polypeptide(L)'
;MVTVVDVGEIPLHAKHVPTNELPKDHAVGPLVTLRHANVNILELQERLRLLEQTMGIWDPANQVGNVPIRRAGHDVWGIDKIMLVFCDDYMKNVYEFPWLATWIDVLQPLFDLLNVPLNRVMRCLLARMPADSDIPVHNDTGFWVDKCHRIHVPVFTDPAVEFQVGRDETSMLAYDFAEGNIYELNNASKHKVHNYWSHPRVHLIFDYVDAAYPLASTPRIHLTPDMVLHQTRRSVDVSTLHGSRVPPSFVVIGAQKAGTTSLYDYITQHDLAIPSIRKETHYLDWRWDASLPPLDDPNGVAKHKAMYLRYFRTDILLPNPSIQSGEATPSYLLGGSIVIDRFKALMDDQCKILAILRNPVDRAFSHYNMTADTQGNPEQLRNRGHAALAGRSFDEIVKAEIAELEALGIHPDMSFDAFDDVFLKSRVNFTHGGHSFVGRGLYALQLAGWYQAFPSSRIHVVNMDDMKTPTGLQNVMDTVFSFLDLPPYAIQDTSAKNTRAYAAPLNADTRQRLEMFYAPFNAKLKTLLEGSSTTSFSWAV
;
A
#
# COMPACT_ATOMS: atom_id res chain seq x y z
N MET A 1 23.58 -37.27 -1.52
CA MET A 1 22.71 -38.07 -2.41
C MET A 1 21.91 -37.07 -3.23
N VAL A 2 21.94 -37.16 -4.56
CA VAL A 2 21.15 -36.29 -5.44
C VAL A 2 19.72 -36.83 -5.46
N THR A 3 18.73 -35.96 -5.24
CA THR A 3 17.31 -36.34 -5.25
C THR A 3 16.84 -36.63 -6.67
N VAL A 4 16.03 -37.68 -6.84
CA VAL A 4 15.36 -37.95 -8.12
C VAL A 4 14.34 -36.84 -8.38
N VAL A 5 14.42 -36.20 -9.54
CA VAL A 5 13.53 -35.10 -9.91
C VAL A 5 12.28 -35.66 -10.56
N ASP A 6 11.11 -35.24 -10.06
CA ASP A 6 9.82 -35.58 -10.67
C ASP A 6 9.71 -34.98 -12.09
N VAL A 7 8.89 -35.58 -12.95
CA VAL A 7 8.68 -35.07 -14.33
C VAL A 7 7.29 -34.49 -14.45
N GLY A 8 7.18 -33.29 -15.04
CA GLY A 8 5.90 -32.64 -15.28
C GLY A 8 5.87 -31.19 -14.84
N GLU A 9 4.69 -30.61 -14.77
CA GLU A 9 4.46 -29.23 -14.34
C GLU A 9 4.06 -29.20 -12.85
N ILE A 10 4.48 -28.15 -12.14
CA ILE A 10 4.05 -27.91 -10.77
C ILE A 10 2.73 -27.13 -10.80
N PRO A 11 1.62 -27.68 -10.29
CA PRO A 11 0.34 -26.98 -10.31
C PRO A 11 0.40 -25.65 -9.54
N LEU A 12 -0.17 -24.57 -10.10
CA LEU A 12 -0.16 -23.25 -9.44
C LEU A 12 -0.82 -23.26 -8.05
N HIS A 13 -1.86 -24.08 -7.85
CA HIS A 13 -2.51 -24.18 -6.53
C HIS A 13 -1.59 -24.69 -5.42
N ALA A 14 -0.51 -25.41 -5.76
CA ALA A 14 0.52 -25.83 -4.82
C ALA A 14 1.46 -24.69 -4.37
N LYS A 15 1.26 -23.49 -4.91
CA LYS A 15 2.09 -22.29 -4.68
C LYS A 15 1.32 -21.16 -3.98
N HIS A 16 0.02 -21.33 -3.72
CA HIS A 16 -0.83 -20.32 -3.07
C HIS A 16 -0.36 -19.94 -1.65
N VAL A 17 0.32 -20.86 -0.96
CA VAL A 17 0.81 -20.66 0.41
C VAL A 17 2.27 -21.12 0.46
N PRO A 18 3.18 -20.35 1.07
CA PRO A 18 4.55 -20.81 1.31
C PRO A 18 4.57 -22.18 1.97
N THR A 19 5.41 -23.10 1.49
CA THR A 19 5.33 -24.51 1.91
C THR A 19 5.61 -24.72 3.39
N ASN A 20 6.36 -23.81 4.01
CA ASN A 20 6.67 -23.79 5.44
C ASN A 20 5.50 -23.31 6.31
N GLU A 21 4.48 -22.66 5.72
CA GLU A 21 3.28 -22.19 6.42
C GLU A 21 2.12 -23.18 6.35
N LEU A 22 2.19 -24.17 5.46
CA LEU A 22 1.21 -25.24 5.37
C LEU A 22 1.22 -26.12 6.65
N PRO A 23 0.07 -26.70 7.07
CA PRO A 23 0.01 -27.67 8.15
C PRO A 23 0.92 -28.87 7.89
N LYS A 24 1.60 -29.41 8.92
CA LYS A 24 2.63 -30.45 8.76
C LYS A 24 2.13 -31.73 8.07
N ASP A 25 0.86 -32.06 8.23
CA ASP A 25 0.15 -33.19 7.62
C ASP A 25 -0.35 -32.91 6.20
N HIS A 26 -0.31 -31.65 5.75
CA HIS A 26 -0.66 -31.27 4.39
C HIS A 26 0.39 -31.78 3.40
N ALA A 27 -0.04 -32.58 2.43
CA ALA A 27 0.81 -33.06 1.35
C ALA A 27 1.32 -31.88 0.51
N VAL A 28 2.63 -31.77 0.32
CA VAL A 28 3.23 -30.80 -0.59
C VAL A 28 3.41 -31.48 -1.94
N GLY A 29 3.03 -30.79 -3.01
CA GLY A 29 3.34 -31.23 -4.37
C GLY A 29 4.86 -31.27 -4.64
N PRO A 30 5.27 -31.61 -5.86
CA PRO A 30 6.68 -31.63 -6.22
C PRO A 30 7.31 -30.24 -6.01
N LEU A 31 8.51 -30.21 -5.45
CA LEU A 31 9.25 -28.97 -5.18
C LEU A 31 10.11 -28.54 -6.36
N VAL A 32 10.63 -29.50 -7.12
CA VAL A 32 11.36 -29.31 -8.36
C VAL A 32 10.88 -30.37 -9.33
N THR A 33 10.60 -29.98 -10.57
CA THR A 33 10.25 -30.91 -11.65
C THR A 33 11.12 -30.67 -12.86
N LEU A 34 11.41 -31.73 -13.60
CA LEU A 34 12.04 -31.69 -14.90
C LEU A 34 10.95 -31.52 -15.97
N ARG A 35 11.02 -30.43 -16.72
CA ARG A 35 10.11 -30.13 -17.84
C ARG A 35 10.62 -30.76 -19.13
N HIS A 36 11.90 -30.58 -19.43
CA HIS A 36 12.56 -31.14 -20.60
C HIS A 36 14.03 -31.46 -20.29
N ALA A 37 14.57 -32.49 -20.95
CA ALA A 37 15.97 -32.88 -20.84
C ALA A 37 16.70 -32.76 -22.18
N ASN A 38 18.01 -32.54 -22.14
CA ASN A 38 18.89 -32.52 -23.31
C ASN A 38 18.47 -31.52 -24.41
N VAL A 39 17.96 -30.36 -24.00
CA VAL A 39 17.64 -29.22 -24.85
C VAL A 39 18.93 -28.57 -25.37
N ASN A 40 18.99 -28.28 -26.66
CA ASN A 40 20.13 -27.62 -27.26
C ASN A 40 20.16 -26.13 -26.87
N ILE A 41 21.12 -25.75 -26.04
CA ILE A 41 21.36 -24.38 -25.58
C ILE A 41 22.69 -23.80 -26.09
N LEU A 42 23.33 -24.45 -27.07
CA LEU A 42 24.68 -24.09 -27.53
C LEU A 42 24.76 -22.65 -28.04
N GLU A 43 23.76 -22.20 -28.79
CA GLU A 43 23.74 -20.82 -29.33
C GLU A 43 23.64 -19.77 -28.22
N LEU A 44 22.84 -20.05 -27.17
CA LEU A 44 22.75 -19.21 -25.99
C LEU A 44 24.10 -19.14 -25.25
N GLN A 45 24.77 -20.28 -25.09
CA GLN A 45 26.08 -20.37 -24.45
C GLN A 45 27.15 -19.59 -25.23
N GLU A 46 27.25 -19.79 -26.55
CA GLU A 46 28.24 -19.09 -27.39
C GLU A 46 28.02 -17.58 -27.40
N ARG A 47 26.76 -17.13 -27.47
CA ARG A 47 26.44 -15.70 -27.38
C ARG A 47 26.88 -15.08 -26.07
N LEU A 48 26.64 -15.77 -24.94
CA LEU A 48 27.07 -15.29 -23.62
C LEU A 48 28.58 -15.23 -23.50
N ARG A 49 29.31 -16.26 -23.94
CA ARG A 49 30.78 -16.26 -23.94
C ARG A 49 31.34 -15.09 -24.74
N LEU A 50 30.79 -14.87 -25.95
CA LEU A 50 31.20 -13.77 -26.81
C LEU A 50 30.98 -12.40 -26.15
N LEU A 51 29.81 -12.17 -25.56
CA LEU A 51 29.47 -10.89 -24.92
C LEU A 51 30.24 -10.67 -23.62
N GLU A 52 30.51 -11.72 -22.83
CA GLU A 52 31.38 -11.60 -21.66
C GLU A 52 32.81 -11.21 -22.06
N GLN A 53 33.35 -11.79 -23.13
CA GLN A 53 34.70 -11.47 -23.62
C GLN A 53 34.80 -10.09 -24.29
N THR A 54 33.78 -9.69 -25.06
CA THR A 54 33.85 -8.49 -25.91
C THR A 54 33.39 -7.21 -25.23
N MET A 55 32.42 -7.32 -24.30
CA MET A 55 31.86 -6.15 -23.62
C MET A 55 31.81 -6.28 -22.10
N GLY A 56 32.17 -7.42 -21.50
CA GLY A 56 32.02 -7.61 -20.06
C GLY A 56 30.56 -7.44 -19.63
N ILE A 57 29.64 -8.14 -20.32
CA ILE A 57 28.18 -7.93 -20.27
C ILE A 57 27.55 -7.97 -18.87
N TRP A 58 28.20 -8.60 -17.90
CA TRP A 58 27.71 -8.72 -16.53
C TRP A 58 27.85 -7.42 -15.73
N ASP A 59 28.74 -6.52 -16.12
CA ASP A 59 28.84 -5.19 -15.52
C ASP A 59 27.66 -4.31 -16.02
N PRO A 60 26.78 -3.82 -15.13
CA PRO A 60 25.68 -2.94 -15.51
C PRO A 60 26.12 -1.69 -16.29
N ALA A 61 27.34 -1.18 -16.06
CA ALA A 61 27.88 -0.03 -16.79
C ALA A 61 28.13 -0.35 -18.28
N ASN A 62 28.36 -1.62 -18.62
CA ASN A 62 28.59 -2.06 -19.98
C ASN A 62 27.32 -2.47 -20.73
N GLN A 63 26.17 -2.58 -20.04
CA GLN A 63 24.87 -2.94 -20.65
C GLN A 63 24.23 -1.77 -21.42
N VAL A 64 25.04 -1.05 -22.20
CA VAL A 64 24.62 0.09 -23.02
C VAL A 64 23.61 -0.36 -24.07
N GLY A 65 22.54 0.42 -24.24
CA GLY A 65 21.43 0.08 -25.13
C GLY A 65 20.34 -0.77 -24.49
N ASN A 66 20.53 -1.22 -23.24
CA ASN A 66 19.45 -1.71 -22.39
C ASN A 66 18.96 -0.62 -21.42
N VAL A 67 17.91 -0.91 -20.64
CA VAL A 67 17.41 0.01 -19.61
C VAL A 67 18.05 -0.28 -18.25
N PRO A 68 18.70 0.70 -17.60
CA PRO A 68 19.22 0.53 -16.26
C PRO A 68 18.10 0.47 -15.22
N ILE A 69 18.28 -0.39 -14.22
CA ILE A 69 17.40 -0.48 -13.05
C ILE A 69 18.12 0.11 -11.84
N ARG A 70 17.59 1.20 -11.28
CA ARG A 70 18.06 1.85 -10.05
C ARG A 70 17.26 1.32 -8.87
N ARG A 71 17.94 0.77 -7.88
CA ARG A 71 17.32 0.34 -6.62
C ARG A 71 17.97 1.06 -5.45
N ALA A 72 17.20 1.44 -4.44
CA ALA A 72 17.73 2.12 -3.25
C ALA A 72 18.67 1.26 -2.37
N GLY A 73 18.93 -0.01 -2.75
CA GLY A 73 19.76 -0.94 -1.96
C GLY A 73 20.15 -2.26 -2.65
N HIS A 74 20.53 -2.25 -3.94
CA HIS A 74 21.19 -3.40 -4.59
C HIS A 74 22.71 -3.40 -4.29
N ASP A 75 23.48 -4.49 -4.26
CA ASP A 75 23.30 -5.93 -4.52
C ASP A 75 23.88 -6.70 -3.32
N VAL A 76 23.06 -7.06 -2.33
CA VAL A 76 23.59 -7.66 -1.08
C VAL A 76 24.24 -9.02 -1.32
N TRP A 77 23.86 -9.74 -2.39
CA TRP A 77 24.33 -11.09 -2.69
C TRP A 77 25.29 -11.18 -3.88
N GLY A 78 25.62 -10.06 -4.54
CA GLY A 78 26.59 -10.05 -5.64
C GLY A 78 26.20 -10.89 -6.87
N ILE A 79 24.90 -10.98 -7.19
CA ILE A 79 24.38 -11.71 -8.35
C ILE A 79 24.21 -10.77 -9.54
N ASP A 80 25.00 -10.95 -10.59
CA ASP A 80 24.90 -10.15 -11.82
C ASP A 80 23.69 -10.59 -12.65
N LYS A 81 23.07 -9.65 -13.37
CA LYS A 81 21.82 -9.89 -14.10
C LYS A 81 21.80 -9.22 -15.46
N ILE A 82 21.17 -9.89 -16.42
CA ILE A 82 20.73 -9.30 -17.69
C ILE A 82 19.22 -9.39 -17.72
N MET A 83 18.54 -8.26 -17.70
CA MET A 83 17.08 -8.18 -17.65
C MET A 83 16.49 -8.05 -19.06
N LEU A 84 15.50 -8.89 -19.38
CA LEU A 84 14.86 -8.94 -20.69
C LEU A 84 13.35 -8.66 -20.58
N VAL A 85 12.71 -9.26 -19.57
CA VAL A 85 11.32 -8.97 -19.20
C VAL A 85 11.25 -8.88 -17.67
N PHE A 86 10.49 -7.93 -17.13
CA PHE A 86 10.32 -7.84 -15.69
C PHE A 86 8.95 -7.32 -15.29
N CYS A 87 8.37 -7.86 -14.22
CA CYS A 87 7.21 -7.29 -13.55
C CYS A 87 7.51 -7.18 -12.05
N ASP A 88 6.82 -6.26 -11.38
CA ASP A 88 7.00 -6.04 -9.95
C ASP A 88 6.29 -7.11 -9.09
N ASP A 89 6.33 -6.98 -7.76
CA ASP A 89 5.75 -8.00 -6.87
C ASP A 89 4.23 -8.09 -7.00
N TYR A 90 3.57 -7.05 -7.49
CA TYR A 90 2.12 -6.95 -7.64
C TYR A 90 1.63 -7.23 -9.05
N MET A 91 2.54 -7.45 -10.00
CA MET A 91 2.24 -7.62 -11.42
C MET A 91 1.39 -6.47 -11.99
N LYS A 92 1.68 -5.22 -11.58
CA LYS A 92 0.95 -4.05 -12.09
C LYS A 92 1.23 -3.79 -13.57
N ASN A 93 2.50 -3.94 -13.96
CA ASN A 93 2.97 -3.78 -15.33
C ASN A 93 4.02 -4.85 -15.62
N VAL A 94 4.14 -5.22 -16.89
CA VAL A 94 5.27 -6.02 -17.41
C VAL A 94 6.12 -5.14 -18.30
N TYR A 95 7.37 -4.97 -17.95
CA TYR A 95 8.33 -4.16 -18.66
C TYR A 95 9.15 -5.04 -19.61
N GLU A 96 9.15 -4.67 -20.90
CA GLU A 96 9.98 -5.31 -21.92
C GLU A 96 11.19 -4.46 -22.22
N PHE A 97 12.36 -5.04 -22.00
CA PHE A 97 13.63 -4.37 -22.19
C PHE A 97 14.03 -4.38 -23.66
N PRO A 98 14.73 -3.35 -24.18
CA PRO A 98 15.17 -3.30 -25.58
C PRO A 98 15.91 -4.55 -26.04
N TRP A 99 16.72 -5.14 -25.15
CA TRP A 99 17.48 -6.35 -25.44
C TRP A 99 16.61 -7.59 -25.64
N LEU A 100 15.34 -7.62 -25.22
CA LEU A 100 14.48 -8.75 -25.55
C LEU A 100 14.47 -9.03 -27.07
N ALA A 101 14.41 -7.99 -27.89
CA ALA A 101 14.41 -8.13 -29.35
C ALA A 101 15.72 -8.72 -29.91
N THR A 102 16.86 -8.52 -29.23
CA THR A 102 18.17 -9.03 -29.67
C THR A 102 18.48 -10.41 -29.13
N TRP A 103 17.70 -10.90 -28.17
CA TRP A 103 17.85 -12.23 -27.56
C TRP A 103 16.71 -13.18 -27.94
N ILE A 104 15.61 -12.69 -28.54
CA ILE A 104 14.42 -13.50 -28.78
C ILE A 104 14.68 -14.70 -29.68
N ASP A 105 15.61 -14.61 -30.62
CA ASP A 105 15.99 -15.70 -31.52
C ASP A 105 16.55 -16.92 -30.78
N VAL A 106 17.29 -16.71 -29.69
CA VAL A 106 17.82 -17.82 -28.86
C VAL A 106 16.88 -18.23 -27.71
N LEU A 107 15.86 -17.41 -27.40
CA LEU A 107 14.91 -17.68 -26.32
C LEU A 107 13.60 -18.31 -26.81
N GLN A 108 13.11 -17.91 -27.99
CA GLN A 108 11.86 -18.39 -28.57
C GLN A 108 11.82 -19.92 -28.68
N PRO A 109 12.89 -20.64 -29.08
CA PRO A 109 12.86 -22.11 -29.11
C PRO A 109 12.58 -22.75 -27.76
N LEU A 110 13.05 -22.14 -26.65
CA LEU A 110 12.79 -22.63 -25.29
C LEU A 110 11.34 -22.39 -24.87
N PHE A 111 10.78 -21.24 -25.25
CA PHE A 111 9.38 -20.91 -25.00
C PHE A 111 8.44 -21.81 -25.80
N ASP A 112 8.75 -22.05 -27.07
CA ASP A 112 7.99 -22.93 -27.96
C ASP A 112 7.98 -24.37 -27.44
N LEU A 113 9.12 -24.87 -26.94
CA LEU A 113 9.22 -26.22 -26.38
C LEU A 113 8.25 -26.44 -25.20
N LEU A 114 8.02 -25.39 -24.39
CA LEU A 114 7.09 -25.40 -23.27
C LEU A 114 5.66 -24.99 -23.64
N ASN A 115 5.41 -24.65 -24.91
CA ASN A 115 4.14 -24.06 -25.39
C ASN A 115 3.77 -22.76 -24.64
N VAL A 116 4.75 -21.90 -24.37
CA VAL A 116 4.56 -20.62 -23.67
C VAL A 116 4.68 -19.46 -24.66
N PRO A 117 3.58 -18.79 -25.04
CA PRO A 117 3.67 -17.59 -25.86
C PRO A 117 4.44 -16.46 -25.16
N LEU A 118 5.23 -15.66 -25.89
CA LEU A 118 6.04 -14.58 -25.31
C LEU A 118 5.22 -13.58 -24.48
N ASN A 119 3.98 -13.29 -24.88
CA ASN A 119 3.11 -12.37 -24.14
C ASN A 119 2.62 -12.93 -22.77
N ARG A 120 2.87 -14.21 -22.49
CA ARG A 120 2.61 -14.85 -21.18
C ARG A 120 3.84 -14.86 -20.28
N VAL A 121 5.01 -14.51 -20.81
CA VAL A 121 6.24 -14.34 -20.02
C VAL A 121 6.16 -13.02 -19.27
N MET A 122 6.17 -13.12 -17.94
CA MET A 122 6.04 -12.02 -17.00
C MET A 122 7.39 -11.50 -16.53
N ARG A 123 8.38 -12.40 -16.44
CA ARG A 123 9.76 -12.10 -16.08
C ARG A 123 10.68 -12.99 -16.88
N CYS A 124 11.82 -12.47 -17.32
CA CYS A 124 12.84 -13.21 -18.04
C CYS A 124 14.18 -12.50 -17.84
N LEU A 125 15.14 -13.20 -17.27
CA LEU A 125 16.47 -12.68 -16.98
C LEU A 125 17.52 -13.79 -17.00
N LEU A 126 18.76 -13.41 -17.29
CA LEU A 126 19.92 -14.25 -17.04
C LEU A 126 20.54 -13.82 -15.72
N ALA A 127 20.79 -14.78 -14.82
CA ALA A 127 21.42 -14.55 -13.53
C ALA A 127 22.78 -15.25 -13.48
N ARG A 128 23.82 -14.50 -13.14
CA ARG A 128 25.18 -15.00 -12.93
C ARG A 128 25.55 -14.92 -11.46
N MET A 129 25.93 -16.06 -10.92
CA MET A 129 26.35 -16.23 -9.54
C MET A 129 27.87 -16.50 -9.53
N PRO A 130 28.70 -15.65 -8.89
CA PRO A 130 30.14 -15.85 -8.81
C PRO A 130 30.53 -17.17 -8.14
N ALA A 131 31.79 -17.59 -8.33
CA ALA A 131 32.38 -18.69 -7.56
C ALA A 131 32.39 -18.36 -6.06
N ASP A 132 32.25 -19.38 -5.21
CA ASP A 132 32.30 -19.25 -3.74
C ASP A 132 31.31 -18.20 -3.18
N SER A 133 30.09 -18.19 -3.71
CA SER A 133 29.03 -17.30 -3.28
C SER A 133 27.81 -18.07 -2.78
N ASP A 134 26.99 -17.37 -1.99
CA ASP A 134 25.79 -17.91 -1.35
C ASP A 134 24.55 -17.11 -1.74
N ILE A 135 23.50 -17.84 -2.06
CA ILE A 135 22.13 -17.36 -1.97
C ILE A 135 21.51 -18.01 -0.73
N PRO A 136 21.24 -17.26 0.35
CA PRO A 136 20.77 -17.83 1.61
C PRO A 136 19.39 -18.47 1.47
N VAL A 137 18.99 -19.26 2.48
CA VAL A 137 17.67 -19.89 2.51
C VAL A 137 16.58 -18.84 2.44
N HIS A 138 15.75 -18.93 1.40
CA HIS A 138 14.61 -18.06 1.19
C HIS A 138 13.53 -18.79 0.42
N ASN A 139 12.39 -18.16 0.25
CA ASN A 139 11.41 -18.49 -0.79
C ASN A 139 11.07 -17.18 -1.49
N ASP A 140 10.54 -17.28 -2.70
CA ASP A 140 10.09 -16.08 -3.40
C ASP A 140 8.87 -15.50 -2.70
N THR A 141 8.70 -14.18 -2.80
CA THR A 141 7.58 -13.44 -2.19
C THR A 141 6.96 -12.48 -3.19
N GLY A 142 5.69 -12.14 -3.00
CA GLY A 142 4.93 -11.25 -3.87
C GLY A 142 3.74 -11.96 -4.50
N PHE A 143 2.79 -11.17 -5.02
CA PHE A 143 1.57 -11.65 -5.67
C PHE A 143 1.86 -12.52 -6.89
N TRP A 144 2.97 -12.29 -7.60
CA TRP A 144 3.36 -13.07 -8.76
C TRP A 144 3.66 -14.55 -8.47
N VAL A 145 4.03 -14.89 -7.23
CA VAL A 145 4.57 -16.22 -6.85
C VAL A 145 3.57 -17.32 -7.17
N ASP A 146 2.31 -17.11 -6.81
CA ASP A 146 1.26 -18.10 -6.98
C ASP A 146 0.50 -17.97 -8.31
N LYS A 147 0.84 -16.96 -9.11
CA LYS A 147 0.28 -16.73 -10.45
C LYS A 147 1.19 -17.26 -11.55
N CYS A 148 2.47 -17.49 -11.26
CA CYS A 148 3.46 -17.84 -12.26
C CYS A 148 4.11 -19.22 -12.02
N HIS A 149 4.49 -19.86 -13.12
CA HIS A 149 5.47 -20.94 -13.15
C HIS A 149 6.87 -20.35 -13.22
N ARG A 150 7.80 -20.83 -12.37
CA ARG A 150 9.19 -20.36 -12.34
C ARG A 150 10.10 -21.39 -12.97
N ILE A 151 10.61 -21.06 -14.15
CA ILE A 151 11.45 -21.94 -14.95
C ILE A 151 12.92 -21.54 -14.79
N HIS A 152 13.76 -22.55 -14.61
CA HIS A 152 15.21 -22.45 -14.59
C HIS A 152 15.78 -23.28 -15.73
N VAL A 153 16.61 -22.65 -16.56
CA VAL A 153 17.42 -23.30 -17.58
C VAL A 153 18.88 -23.10 -17.19
N PRO A 154 19.58 -24.12 -16.66
CA PRO A 154 21.00 -24.03 -16.33
C PRO A 154 21.80 -23.87 -17.62
N VAL A 155 22.49 -22.74 -17.75
CA VAL A 155 23.27 -22.40 -18.96
C VAL A 155 24.74 -22.73 -18.77
N PHE A 156 25.30 -22.36 -17.62
CA PHE A 156 26.63 -22.76 -17.17
C PHE A 156 26.55 -23.21 -15.72
N THR A 157 26.89 -24.47 -15.44
CA THR A 157 26.80 -25.04 -14.09
C THR A 157 27.73 -26.24 -13.94
N ASP A 158 27.88 -26.74 -12.72
CA ASP A 158 28.71 -27.90 -12.40
C ASP A 158 28.07 -28.68 -11.25
N PRO A 159 28.28 -30.00 -11.11
CA PRO A 159 27.82 -30.76 -9.95
C PRO A 159 28.32 -30.25 -8.59
N ALA A 160 29.37 -29.42 -8.56
CA ALA A 160 29.80 -28.68 -7.38
C ALA A 160 28.85 -27.55 -6.96
N VAL A 161 27.90 -27.13 -7.81
CA VAL A 161 26.86 -26.17 -7.42
C VAL A 161 25.80 -26.90 -6.61
N GLU A 162 25.66 -26.54 -5.34
CA GLU A 162 24.66 -27.13 -4.46
C GLU A 162 23.38 -26.30 -4.46
N PHE A 163 22.38 -26.73 -5.24
CA PHE A 163 21.02 -26.16 -5.20
C PHE A 163 20.16 -26.99 -4.25
N GLN A 164 19.73 -26.43 -3.13
CA GLN A 164 18.88 -27.13 -2.16
C GLN A 164 17.46 -26.59 -2.17
N VAL A 165 16.47 -27.48 -2.10
CA VAL A 165 15.04 -27.15 -2.01
C VAL A 165 14.37 -28.04 -0.96
N GLY A 166 13.48 -27.45 -0.17
CA GLY A 166 12.77 -28.15 0.89
C GLY A 166 11.45 -27.48 1.23
N ARG A 167 10.60 -28.22 1.96
CA ARG A 167 9.36 -27.66 2.51
C ARG A 167 9.68 -26.52 3.48
N ASP A 168 10.68 -26.75 4.31
CA ASP A 168 11.20 -25.85 5.33
C ASP A 168 12.73 -26.03 5.43
N GLU A 169 13.38 -25.25 6.28
CA GLU A 169 14.84 -25.26 6.43
C GLU A 169 15.41 -26.59 6.93
N THR A 170 14.56 -27.44 7.54
CA THR A 170 14.97 -28.73 8.12
C THR A 170 14.85 -29.89 7.13
N SER A 171 14.17 -29.69 6.01
CA SER A 171 13.83 -30.71 5.01
C SER A 171 14.46 -30.45 3.64
N MET A 172 15.50 -29.62 3.61
CA MET A 172 16.21 -29.22 2.39
C MET A 172 16.98 -30.40 1.79
N LEU A 173 16.73 -30.67 0.51
CA LEU A 173 17.42 -31.70 -0.27
C LEU A 173 18.16 -31.07 -1.44
N ALA A 174 19.31 -31.64 -1.82
CA ALA A 174 20.08 -31.18 -2.97
C ALA A 174 19.49 -31.71 -4.29
N TYR A 175 19.39 -30.83 -5.28
CA TYR A 175 18.93 -31.09 -6.63
C TYR A 175 20.02 -30.74 -7.63
N ASP A 176 20.26 -31.63 -8.59
CA ASP A 176 21.22 -31.40 -9.66
C ASP A 176 20.53 -30.70 -10.85
N PHE A 177 20.85 -29.42 -11.01
CA PHE A 177 20.39 -28.59 -12.11
C PHE A 177 21.41 -28.67 -13.25
N ALA A 178 21.31 -29.71 -14.07
CA ALA A 178 22.25 -29.98 -15.15
C ALA A 178 22.04 -29.09 -16.39
N GLU A 179 23.12 -28.80 -17.12
CA GLU A 179 23.06 -28.05 -18.39
C GLU A 179 22.16 -28.74 -19.42
N GLY A 180 21.46 -27.93 -20.22
CA GLY A 180 20.55 -28.44 -21.25
C GLY A 180 19.24 -29.01 -20.70
N ASN A 181 19.02 -29.03 -19.39
CA ASN A 181 17.72 -29.39 -18.81
C ASN A 181 16.90 -28.13 -18.51
N ILE A 182 15.57 -28.28 -18.52
CA ILE A 182 14.63 -27.24 -18.11
C ILE A 182 13.92 -27.73 -16.85
N TYR A 183 14.07 -26.98 -15.78
CA TYR A 183 13.45 -27.29 -14.48
C TYR A 183 12.39 -26.27 -14.13
N GLU A 184 11.31 -26.72 -13.52
CA GLU A 184 10.40 -25.85 -12.80
C GLU A 184 10.65 -25.94 -11.31
N LEU A 185 10.76 -24.79 -10.65
CA LEU A 185 10.90 -24.66 -9.21
C LEU A 185 9.54 -24.27 -8.60
N ASN A 186 9.15 -24.94 -7.52
CA ASN A 186 8.11 -24.42 -6.64
C ASN A 186 8.69 -23.22 -5.88
N ASN A 187 8.52 -22.04 -6.45
CA ASN A 187 9.01 -20.76 -5.92
C ASN A 187 8.42 -20.37 -4.56
N ALA A 188 7.32 -21.00 -4.12
CA ALA A 188 6.78 -20.87 -2.77
C ALA A 188 7.53 -21.74 -1.73
N SER A 189 8.42 -22.63 -2.18
CA SER A 189 9.21 -23.51 -1.31
C SER A 189 10.55 -22.90 -0.89
N LYS A 190 11.10 -23.38 0.24
CA LYS A 190 12.42 -22.93 0.70
C LYS A 190 13.48 -23.43 -0.26
N HIS A 191 14.35 -22.54 -0.70
CA HIS A 191 15.47 -22.85 -1.56
C HIS A 191 16.71 -22.02 -1.19
N LYS A 192 17.88 -22.58 -1.44
CA LYS A 192 19.18 -21.90 -1.35
C LYS A 192 20.14 -22.44 -2.38
N VAL A 193 21.19 -21.69 -2.66
CA VAL A 193 22.26 -22.10 -3.58
C VAL A 193 23.60 -21.76 -2.98
N HIS A 194 24.55 -22.69 -3.03
CA HIS A 194 25.96 -22.39 -2.83
C HIS A 194 26.74 -22.82 -4.08
N ASN A 195 27.65 -21.95 -4.56
CA ASN A 195 28.46 -22.24 -5.73
C ASN A 195 29.88 -22.69 -5.32
N TYR A 196 30.09 -23.99 -5.07
CA TYR A 196 31.44 -24.52 -4.78
C TYR A 196 32.30 -24.66 -6.05
N TRP A 197 31.75 -24.39 -7.24
CA TRP A 197 32.52 -24.42 -8.47
C TRP A 197 33.47 -23.22 -8.55
N SER A 198 34.61 -23.42 -9.20
CA SER A 198 35.62 -22.38 -9.39
C SER A 198 35.26 -21.33 -10.44
N HIS A 199 34.09 -21.47 -11.08
CA HIS A 199 33.62 -20.58 -12.14
C HIS A 199 32.21 -20.05 -11.79
N PRO A 200 31.81 -18.94 -12.43
CA PRO A 200 30.46 -18.43 -12.27
C PRO A 200 29.41 -19.40 -12.84
N ARG A 201 28.33 -19.58 -12.09
CA ARG A 201 27.11 -20.28 -12.55
C ARG A 201 26.20 -19.29 -13.25
N VAL A 202 25.62 -19.68 -14.38
CA VAL A 202 24.64 -18.87 -15.12
C VAL A 202 23.35 -19.66 -15.36
N HIS A 203 22.22 -19.07 -14.99
CA HIS A 203 20.89 -19.60 -15.28
C HIS A 203 20.08 -18.57 -16.08
N LEU A 204 19.38 -19.03 -17.11
CA LEU A 204 18.22 -18.32 -17.64
C LEU A 204 17.03 -18.64 -16.72
N ILE A 205 16.38 -17.60 -16.22
CA ILE A 205 15.20 -17.71 -15.36
C ILE A 205 14.07 -16.95 -16.01
N PHE A 206 12.91 -17.58 -16.15
CA PHE A 206 11.72 -16.88 -16.58
C PHE A 206 10.48 -17.37 -15.83
N ASP A 207 9.55 -16.44 -15.64
CA ASP A 207 8.28 -16.67 -14.97
C ASP A 207 7.15 -16.45 -15.99
N TYR A 208 6.20 -17.37 -16.09
CA TYR A 208 5.06 -17.26 -17.01
C TYR A 208 3.73 -17.57 -16.33
N VAL A 209 2.65 -16.98 -16.84
CA VAL A 209 1.28 -17.27 -16.39
C VAL A 209 0.54 -18.22 -17.33
N ASP A 210 -0.41 -18.97 -16.77
CA ASP A 210 -1.31 -19.81 -17.56
C ASP A 210 -2.19 -19.03 -18.54
N ALA A 211 -2.75 -19.75 -19.52
CA ALA A 211 -3.70 -19.21 -20.49
C ALA A 211 -4.93 -18.55 -19.84
N ALA A 212 -5.34 -19.01 -18.66
CA ALA A 212 -6.48 -18.49 -17.91
C ALA A 212 -6.22 -17.11 -17.24
N TYR A 213 -4.96 -16.71 -17.07
CA TYR A 213 -4.63 -15.43 -16.44
C TYR A 213 -5.07 -14.24 -17.33
N PRO A 214 -5.75 -13.22 -16.78
CA PRO A 214 -6.27 -12.10 -17.56
C PRO A 214 -5.18 -11.07 -17.88
N LEU A 215 -4.57 -11.12 -19.07
CA LEU A 215 -3.48 -10.18 -19.44
C LEU A 215 -3.90 -8.69 -19.44
N ALA A 216 -5.19 -8.39 -19.53
CA ALA A 216 -5.69 -7.01 -19.47
C ALA A 216 -5.44 -6.33 -18.11
N SER A 217 -5.23 -7.08 -17.02
CA SER A 217 -4.91 -6.51 -15.71
C SER A 217 -3.42 -6.16 -15.53
N THR A 218 -2.57 -6.54 -16.48
CA THR A 218 -1.12 -6.39 -16.40
C THR A 218 -0.59 -5.92 -17.76
N PRO A 219 -0.78 -4.64 -18.10
CA PRO A 219 -0.33 -4.09 -19.37
C PRO A 219 1.19 -4.24 -19.54
N ARG A 220 1.62 -4.42 -20.79
CA ARG A 220 3.03 -4.50 -21.15
C ARG A 220 3.54 -3.12 -21.58
N ILE A 221 4.69 -2.73 -21.07
CA ILE A 221 5.36 -1.45 -21.33
C ILE A 221 6.67 -1.75 -22.05
N HIS A 222 6.77 -1.36 -23.30
CA HIS A 222 8.02 -1.42 -24.05
C HIS A 222 8.92 -0.27 -23.63
N LEU A 223 10.09 -0.60 -23.10
CA LEU A 223 11.06 0.38 -22.66
C LEU A 223 11.95 0.82 -23.81
N THR A 224 12.41 2.07 -23.74
CA THR A 224 13.42 2.62 -24.66
C THR A 224 14.73 2.88 -23.92
N PRO A 225 15.91 2.83 -24.60
CA PRO A 225 17.22 2.97 -23.93
C PRO A 225 17.45 4.27 -23.16
N ASP A 226 16.68 5.33 -23.40
CA ASP A 226 16.73 6.61 -22.68
C ASP A 226 15.94 6.60 -21.35
N MET A 227 15.14 5.56 -21.12
CA MET A 227 14.40 5.37 -19.87
C MET A 227 15.30 4.80 -18.76
N VAL A 228 14.86 4.96 -17.52
CA VAL A 228 15.46 4.33 -16.34
C VAL A 228 14.33 3.73 -15.51
N LEU A 229 14.50 2.51 -15.02
CA LEU A 229 13.57 1.95 -14.04
C LEU A 229 14.02 2.31 -12.62
N HIS A 230 13.09 2.78 -11.81
CA HIS A 230 13.24 2.97 -10.36
C HIS A 230 12.54 1.82 -9.66
N GLN A 231 13.32 0.93 -9.07
CA GLN A 231 12.82 -0.25 -8.36
C GLN A 231 12.88 -0.02 -6.85
N THR A 232 11.78 -0.34 -6.17
CA THR A 232 11.68 -0.38 -4.71
C THR A 232 11.89 -1.82 -4.22
N ARG A 233 11.49 -2.16 -3.00
CA ARG A 233 11.46 -3.59 -2.63
C ARG A 233 10.39 -4.35 -3.43
N ARG A 234 9.25 -3.71 -3.73
CA ARG A 234 8.01 -4.36 -4.18
C ARG A 234 7.47 -3.85 -5.52
N SER A 235 7.84 -2.64 -5.93
CA SER A 235 7.32 -1.97 -7.13
C SER A 235 8.45 -1.53 -8.06
N VAL A 236 8.07 -1.23 -9.30
CA VAL A 236 8.95 -0.62 -10.31
C VAL A 236 8.19 0.50 -11.00
N ASP A 237 8.84 1.66 -11.11
CA ASP A 237 8.37 2.84 -11.83
C ASP A 237 9.34 3.24 -12.94
N VAL A 238 8.83 3.80 -14.03
CA VAL A 238 9.66 4.35 -15.11
C VAL A 238 10.01 5.80 -14.77
N SER A 239 11.25 6.23 -15.04
CA SER A 239 11.75 7.59 -14.76
C SER A 239 10.92 8.70 -15.39
N THR A 240 10.26 8.43 -16.52
CA THR A 240 9.34 9.36 -17.19
C THR A 240 8.09 9.67 -16.36
N LEU A 241 7.78 8.86 -15.34
CA LEU A 241 6.68 9.09 -14.40
C LEU A 241 7.09 9.91 -13.17
N HIS A 242 8.32 10.42 -13.11
CA HIS A 242 8.79 11.22 -11.99
C HIS A 242 7.87 12.41 -11.72
N GLY A 243 7.37 12.51 -10.48
CA GLY A 243 6.46 13.56 -10.05
C GLY A 243 5.04 13.47 -10.62
N SER A 244 4.69 12.37 -11.31
CA SER A 244 3.32 12.16 -11.81
C SER A 244 2.29 11.94 -10.68
N ARG A 245 2.75 11.65 -9.46
CA ARG A 245 1.96 11.60 -8.23
C ARG A 245 2.62 12.46 -7.16
N VAL A 246 2.06 13.64 -6.89
CA VAL A 246 2.56 14.51 -5.82
C VAL A 246 1.84 14.17 -4.50
N PRO A 247 2.55 13.98 -3.38
CA PRO A 247 1.89 13.70 -2.11
C PRO A 247 1.14 14.93 -1.55
N PRO A 248 0.12 14.72 -0.71
CA PRO A 248 -0.43 13.42 -0.31
C PRO A 248 -1.31 12.79 -1.40
N SER A 249 -1.23 11.47 -1.53
CA SER A 249 -2.13 10.64 -2.33
C SER A 249 -3.50 10.47 -1.66
N PHE A 250 -3.55 10.56 -0.34
CA PHE A 250 -4.80 10.49 0.42
C PHE A 250 -4.75 11.31 1.70
N VAL A 251 -5.92 11.74 2.19
CA VAL A 251 -6.08 12.44 3.46
C VAL A 251 -7.24 11.85 4.24
N VAL A 252 -6.99 11.41 5.49
CA VAL A 252 -8.03 10.99 6.43
C VAL A 252 -8.49 12.22 7.22
N ILE A 253 -9.61 12.80 6.82
CA ILE A 253 -10.09 14.11 7.31
C ILE A 253 -10.79 14.06 8.67
N GLY A 254 -11.18 12.87 9.13
CA GLY A 254 -12.02 12.74 10.31
C GLY A 254 -12.59 11.34 10.48
N ALA A 255 -13.38 11.08 11.53
CA ALA A 255 -13.70 12.01 12.61
C ALA A 255 -12.80 11.78 13.83
N GLN A 256 -12.51 12.85 14.57
CA GLN A 256 -11.76 12.76 15.83
C GLN A 256 -12.45 11.77 16.80
N LYS A 257 -11.68 10.82 17.34
CA LYS A 257 -12.17 9.74 18.23
C LYS A 257 -13.04 8.65 17.55
N ALA A 258 -12.98 8.58 16.22
CA ALA A 258 -13.58 7.49 15.45
C ALA A 258 -12.55 6.45 14.93
N GLY A 259 -11.31 6.46 15.42
CA GLY A 259 -10.30 5.46 15.04
C GLY A 259 -9.40 5.86 13.86
N THR A 260 -9.30 7.14 13.53
CA THR A 260 -8.43 7.67 12.44
C THR A 260 -6.97 7.22 12.54
N THR A 261 -6.43 7.09 13.76
CA THR A 261 -5.06 6.58 13.95
C THR A 261 -4.96 5.13 13.50
N SER A 262 -5.90 4.28 13.90
CA SER A 262 -5.88 2.87 13.52
C SER A 262 -6.06 2.72 12.01
N LEU A 263 -7.01 3.43 11.40
CA LEU A 263 -7.19 3.42 9.95
C LEU A 263 -5.90 3.84 9.21
N TYR A 264 -5.28 4.95 9.63
CA TYR A 264 -4.02 5.41 9.05
C TYR A 264 -2.91 4.37 9.17
N ASP A 265 -2.76 3.81 10.37
CA ASP A 265 -1.73 2.81 10.65
C ASP A 265 -1.97 1.54 9.81
N TYR A 266 -3.21 1.07 9.66
CA TYR A 266 -3.57 -0.05 8.78
C TYR A 266 -3.27 0.23 7.31
N ILE A 267 -3.55 1.44 6.81
CA ILE A 267 -3.18 1.83 5.43
C ILE A 267 -1.66 1.74 5.26
N THR A 268 -0.89 2.28 6.21
CA THR A 268 0.58 2.33 6.13
C THR A 268 1.27 1.00 6.44
N GLN A 269 0.52 -0.08 6.70
CA GLN A 269 1.09 -1.43 6.69
C GLN A 269 1.32 -1.95 5.27
N HIS A 270 0.59 -1.44 4.28
CA HIS A 270 0.74 -1.86 2.89
C HIS A 270 2.14 -1.49 2.37
N ASP A 271 2.85 -2.39 1.67
CA ASP A 271 4.25 -2.13 1.31
C ASP A 271 4.45 -0.89 0.40
N LEU A 272 3.41 -0.53 -0.37
CA LEU A 272 3.35 0.68 -1.22
C LEU A 272 2.75 1.92 -0.54
N ALA A 273 2.50 1.92 0.77
CA ALA A 273 1.99 3.08 1.49
C ALA A 273 2.94 3.43 2.65
N ILE A 274 3.64 4.55 2.53
CA ILE A 274 4.56 5.00 3.59
C ILE A 274 3.93 6.13 4.42
N PRO A 275 4.18 6.16 5.74
CA PRO A 275 3.68 7.23 6.57
C PRO A 275 4.32 8.58 6.19
N SER A 276 3.57 9.64 6.42
CA SER A 276 4.07 11.00 6.44
C SER A 276 5.14 11.15 7.53
N ILE A 277 6.04 12.13 7.36
CA ILE A 277 7.05 12.49 8.37
C ILE A 277 6.36 12.89 9.68
N ARG A 278 5.16 13.47 9.58
CA ARG A 278 4.33 13.88 10.71
C ARG A 278 2.87 13.54 10.47
N LYS A 279 2.31 12.64 11.28
CA LYS A 279 0.86 12.45 11.39
C LYS A 279 0.20 13.67 12.04
N GLU A 280 -1.07 13.93 11.73
CA GLU A 280 -1.80 15.11 12.18
C GLU A 280 -1.00 16.38 11.79
N THR A 281 -0.85 16.59 10.48
CA THR A 281 -0.04 17.70 9.94
C THR A 281 -0.60 19.04 10.38
N HIS A 282 -1.95 19.13 10.45
CA HIS A 282 -2.72 20.31 10.79
C HIS A 282 -2.43 21.52 9.90
N TYR A 283 -1.96 21.27 8.68
CA TYR A 283 -1.56 22.32 7.77
C TYR A 283 -2.75 23.13 7.27
N LEU A 284 -3.86 22.45 6.94
CA LEU A 284 -5.03 23.11 6.36
C LEU A 284 -5.93 23.80 7.40
N ASP A 285 -5.74 23.53 8.70
CA ASP A 285 -6.52 24.14 9.77
C ASP A 285 -5.69 25.15 10.58
N TRP A 286 -5.20 24.79 11.77
CA TRP A 286 -4.65 25.74 12.74
C TRP A 286 -3.15 26.03 12.56
N ARG A 287 -2.43 25.26 11.72
CA ARG A 287 -1.05 25.59 11.32
C ARG A 287 -0.95 26.24 9.95
N TRP A 288 -2.07 26.75 9.45
CA TRP A 288 -2.08 27.55 8.24
C TRP A 288 -1.21 28.80 8.43
N ASP A 289 -0.21 28.97 7.56
CA ASP A 289 0.67 30.12 7.61
C ASP A 289 0.05 31.31 6.87
N ALA A 290 -0.67 32.15 7.60
CA ALA A 290 -1.30 33.35 7.06
C ALA A 290 -0.31 34.45 6.63
N SER A 291 1.01 34.28 6.88
CA SER A 291 2.03 35.22 6.41
C SER A 291 2.45 34.98 4.95
N LEU A 292 2.10 33.82 4.38
CA LEU A 292 2.31 33.51 2.98
C LEU A 292 1.30 34.26 2.09
N PRO A 293 1.61 34.47 0.79
CA PRO A 293 0.67 35.09 -0.14
C PRO A 293 -0.64 34.27 -0.23
N PRO A 294 -1.78 34.95 -0.45
CA PRO A 294 -3.10 34.31 -0.48
C PRO A 294 -3.26 33.31 -1.63
N LEU A 295 -4.28 32.45 -1.55
CA LEU A 295 -4.51 31.37 -2.53
C LEU A 295 -5.05 31.83 -3.89
N ASP A 296 -5.49 33.09 -4.01
CA ASP A 296 -5.83 33.72 -5.29
C ASP A 296 -4.57 34.21 -6.06
N ASP A 297 -3.39 34.18 -5.42
CA ASP A 297 -2.09 34.34 -6.05
C ASP A 297 -1.47 32.96 -6.37
N PRO A 298 -1.13 32.65 -7.65
CA PRO A 298 -0.43 31.42 -8.01
C PRO A 298 0.87 31.18 -7.22
N ASN A 299 1.57 32.24 -6.82
CA ASN A 299 2.76 32.15 -5.97
C ASN A 299 2.40 31.79 -4.51
N GLY A 300 1.23 32.20 -4.03
CA GLY A 300 0.67 31.76 -2.75
C GLY A 300 0.38 30.27 -2.74
N VAL A 301 -0.32 29.78 -3.77
CA VAL A 301 -0.56 28.33 -3.97
C VAL A 301 0.75 27.55 -3.98
N ALA A 302 1.73 27.98 -4.76
CA ALA A 302 3.03 27.31 -4.85
C ALA A 302 3.79 27.27 -3.51
N LYS A 303 3.81 28.38 -2.76
CA LYS A 303 4.47 28.45 -1.44
C LYS A 303 3.76 27.58 -0.40
N HIS A 304 2.42 27.61 -0.37
CA HIS A 304 1.65 26.76 0.52
C HIS A 304 1.87 25.27 0.20
N LYS A 305 1.84 24.90 -1.09
CA LYS A 305 2.12 23.52 -1.53
C LYS A 305 3.54 23.10 -1.12
N ALA A 306 4.54 23.94 -1.32
CA ALA A 306 5.92 23.66 -0.90
C ALA A 306 6.07 23.46 0.60
N MET A 307 5.36 24.24 1.42
CA MET A 307 5.34 24.07 2.88
C MET A 307 4.65 22.77 3.29
N TYR A 308 3.52 22.44 2.66
CA TYR A 308 2.79 21.20 2.94
C TYR A 308 3.61 19.95 2.58
N LEU A 309 4.34 20.00 1.46
CA LEU A 309 5.19 18.91 0.99
C LEU A 309 6.32 18.54 1.97
N ARG A 310 6.70 19.44 2.90
CA ARG A 310 7.71 19.16 3.93
C ARG A 310 7.27 18.10 4.94
N TYR A 311 5.99 17.75 4.98
CA TYR A 311 5.49 16.64 5.80
C TYR A 311 5.65 15.26 5.14
N PHE A 312 6.19 15.19 3.92
CA PHE A 312 6.30 13.95 3.14
C PHE A 312 7.73 13.72 2.65
N ARG A 313 8.08 12.44 2.46
CA ARG A 313 9.38 12.01 1.91
C ARG A 313 9.40 12.15 0.38
N THR A 314 9.38 13.39 -0.10
CA THR A 314 9.36 13.71 -1.55
C THR A 314 10.58 13.15 -2.30
N ASP A 315 11.70 12.98 -1.60
CA ASP A 315 12.90 12.30 -2.10
C ASP A 315 12.65 10.82 -2.49
N ILE A 316 11.70 10.16 -1.81
CA ILE A 316 11.26 8.79 -2.13
C ILE A 316 10.05 8.79 -3.04
N LEU A 317 9.08 9.69 -2.79
CA LEU A 317 7.76 9.63 -3.44
C LEU A 317 7.78 10.14 -4.88
N LEU A 318 8.52 11.21 -5.19
CA LEU A 318 8.52 11.79 -6.54
C LEU A 318 9.15 10.83 -7.57
N PRO A 319 10.26 10.12 -7.29
CA PRO A 319 10.80 9.12 -8.21
C PRO A 319 10.02 7.80 -8.28
N ASN A 320 9.14 7.52 -7.31
CA ASN A 320 8.42 6.24 -7.20
C ASN A 320 6.91 6.47 -7.07
N PRO A 321 6.21 6.91 -8.12
CA PRO A 321 4.76 7.20 -8.10
C PRO A 321 3.86 5.99 -7.78
N SER A 322 4.40 4.76 -7.81
CA SER A 322 3.72 3.58 -7.28
C SER A 322 3.60 3.58 -5.76
N ILE A 323 4.53 4.24 -5.05
CA ILE A 323 4.47 4.44 -3.59
C ILE A 323 3.57 5.64 -3.31
N GLN A 324 2.64 5.42 -2.39
CA GLN A 324 1.74 6.43 -1.90
C GLN A 324 2.14 6.89 -0.49
N SER A 325 1.79 8.13 -0.18
CA SER A 325 1.80 8.61 1.20
C SER A 325 0.61 9.52 1.41
N GLY A 326 0.11 9.55 2.63
CA GLY A 326 -1.01 10.38 3.01
C GLY A 326 -0.87 10.87 4.43
N GLU A 327 -1.87 11.60 4.89
CA GLU A 327 -1.92 12.09 6.26
C GLU A 327 -3.29 11.87 6.88
N ALA A 328 -3.35 12.01 8.20
CA ALA A 328 -4.59 11.90 8.95
C ALA A 328 -4.67 13.06 9.95
N THR A 329 -5.46 14.08 9.61
CA THR A 329 -5.80 15.20 10.49
C THR A 329 -7.32 15.20 10.73
N PRO A 330 -7.79 14.63 11.86
CA PRO A 330 -9.22 14.41 12.08
C PRO A 330 -10.06 15.68 12.27
N SER A 331 -9.42 16.83 12.44
CA SER A 331 -10.08 18.14 12.58
C SER A 331 -10.45 18.76 11.23
N TYR A 332 -9.92 18.27 10.11
CA TYR A 332 -10.27 18.79 8.79
C TYR A 332 -11.75 18.63 8.46
N LEU A 333 -12.41 17.58 8.95
CA LEU A 333 -13.86 17.40 8.80
C LEU A 333 -14.67 18.53 9.46
N LEU A 334 -14.16 19.12 10.55
CA LEU A 334 -14.79 20.26 11.23
C LEU A 334 -14.36 21.62 10.64
N GLY A 335 -13.44 21.62 9.67
CA GLY A 335 -12.81 22.82 9.13
C GLY A 335 -13.67 23.63 8.16
N GLY A 336 -14.83 23.09 7.75
CA GLY A 336 -15.78 23.78 6.89
C GLY A 336 -15.20 24.22 5.55
N SER A 337 -15.78 25.28 4.97
CA SER A 337 -15.35 25.80 3.66
C SER A 337 -13.89 26.26 3.66
N ILE A 338 -13.39 26.79 4.78
CA ILE A 338 -11.98 27.23 4.90
C ILE A 338 -11.01 26.06 4.61
N VAL A 339 -11.22 24.90 5.23
CA VAL A 339 -10.36 23.73 4.97
C VAL A 339 -10.62 23.14 3.60
N ILE A 340 -11.87 23.11 3.13
CA ILE A 340 -12.23 22.60 1.81
C ILE A 340 -11.57 23.42 0.70
N ASP A 341 -11.59 24.75 0.79
CA ASP A 341 -10.98 25.65 -0.18
C ASP A 341 -9.45 25.51 -0.20
N ARG A 342 -8.83 25.41 0.98
CA ARG A 342 -7.39 25.14 1.11
C ARG A 342 -7.03 23.77 0.53
N PHE A 343 -7.85 22.75 0.76
CA PHE A 343 -7.66 21.41 0.17
C PHE A 343 -7.74 21.50 -1.35
N LYS A 344 -8.79 22.12 -1.89
CA LYS A 344 -9.02 22.27 -3.33
C LYS A 344 -7.88 23.02 -4.03
N ALA A 345 -7.29 24.01 -3.37
CA ALA A 345 -6.18 24.78 -3.93
C ALA A 345 -4.84 24.01 -3.94
N LEU A 346 -4.63 23.08 -3.00
CA LEU A 346 -3.30 22.48 -2.77
C LEU A 346 -3.16 21.03 -3.25
N MET A 347 -4.25 20.28 -3.30
CA MET A 347 -4.23 18.84 -3.58
C MET A 347 -4.32 18.56 -5.08
N ASP A 348 -3.62 17.52 -5.51
CA ASP A 348 -3.80 16.98 -6.86
C ASP A 348 -5.21 16.39 -7.02
N ASP A 349 -5.71 16.37 -8.27
CA ASP A 349 -7.04 15.83 -8.58
C ASP A 349 -7.19 14.34 -8.24
N GLN A 350 -6.07 13.63 -8.17
CA GLN A 350 -6.01 12.21 -7.81
C GLN A 350 -5.99 11.98 -6.29
N CYS A 351 -5.86 13.03 -5.46
CA CYS A 351 -5.83 12.89 -4.01
C CYS A 351 -7.20 12.40 -3.49
N LYS A 352 -7.20 11.30 -2.75
CA LYS A 352 -8.39 10.65 -2.20
C LYS A 352 -8.70 11.14 -0.77
N ILE A 353 -9.98 11.24 -0.44
CA ILE A 353 -10.48 11.72 0.85
C ILE A 353 -11.11 10.55 1.59
N LEU A 354 -10.66 10.30 2.83
CA LEU A 354 -11.25 9.30 3.71
C LEU A 354 -11.84 9.93 4.95
N ALA A 355 -13.02 9.47 5.34
CA ALA A 355 -13.59 9.73 6.66
C ALA A 355 -13.92 8.41 7.34
N ILE A 356 -13.60 8.28 8.62
CA ILE A 356 -14.03 7.17 9.47
C ILE A 356 -15.02 7.69 10.52
N LEU A 357 -16.17 7.06 10.60
CA LEU A 357 -17.25 7.44 11.50
C LEU A 357 -17.46 6.38 12.58
N ARG A 358 -17.96 6.84 13.72
CA ARG A 358 -18.34 6.05 14.89
C ARG A 358 -19.69 6.57 15.38
N ASN A 359 -20.47 5.72 16.06
CA ASN A 359 -21.66 6.18 16.80
C ASN A 359 -21.36 7.53 17.50
N PRO A 360 -22.10 8.61 17.16
CA PRO A 360 -21.74 9.96 17.59
C PRO A 360 -21.85 10.16 19.11
N VAL A 361 -22.68 9.37 19.79
CA VAL A 361 -22.76 9.32 21.26
C VAL A 361 -21.46 8.79 21.86
N ASP A 362 -21.01 7.63 21.39
CA ASP A 362 -19.78 7.01 21.87
C ASP A 362 -18.54 7.81 21.47
N ARG A 363 -18.56 8.48 20.31
CA ARG A 363 -17.50 9.39 19.87
C ARG A 363 -17.40 10.59 20.82
N ALA A 364 -18.52 11.24 21.15
CA ALA A 364 -18.58 12.36 22.08
C ALA A 364 -18.06 11.96 23.47
N PHE A 365 -18.50 10.82 23.99
CA PHE A 365 -18.04 10.31 25.28
C PHE A 365 -16.54 9.96 25.25
N SER A 366 -16.05 9.34 24.17
CA SER A 366 -14.62 9.05 23.99
C SER A 366 -13.76 10.33 23.95
N HIS A 367 -14.29 11.40 23.36
CA HIS A 367 -13.65 12.71 23.30
C HIS A 367 -13.57 13.36 24.67
N TYR A 368 -14.66 13.35 25.44
CA TYR A 368 -14.66 13.82 26.81
C TYR A 368 -13.62 13.09 27.66
N ASN A 369 -13.64 11.74 27.65
CA ASN A 369 -12.68 10.95 28.43
C ASN A 369 -11.22 11.20 28.01
N MET A 370 -10.96 11.48 26.73
CA MET A 370 -9.62 11.87 26.29
C MET A 370 -9.20 13.23 26.86
N THR A 371 -10.13 14.17 26.93
CA THR A 371 -9.87 15.53 27.39
C THR A 371 -9.76 15.59 28.91
N ALA A 372 -10.56 14.79 29.63
CA ALA A 372 -10.60 14.72 31.08
C ALA A 372 -9.41 13.94 31.68
N ASP A 373 -8.70 13.17 30.86
CA ASP A 373 -7.53 12.42 31.26
C ASP A 373 -6.39 13.36 31.72
N THR A 374 -6.01 13.19 32.98
CA THR A 374 -4.96 13.97 33.65
C THR A 374 -3.56 13.41 33.41
N GLN A 375 -3.42 12.25 32.75
CA GLN A 375 -2.14 11.64 32.44
C GLN A 375 -1.55 12.21 31.15
N GLY A 376 -0.40 12.88 31.28
CA GLY A 376 0.38 13.42 30.15
C GLY A 376 1.29 14.56 30.59
N ASN A 377 2.24 14.93 29.71
CA ASN A 377 3.04 16.13 29.92
C ASN A 377 2.21 17.41 29.71
N PRO A 378 2.68 18.60 30.16
CA PRO A 378 1.91 19.84 30.05
C PRO A 378 1.48 20.20 28.63
N GLU A 379 2.32 19.92 27.62
CA GLU A 379 1.97 20.14 26.21
C GLU A 379 0.85 19.20 25.75
N GLN A 380 0.89 17.92 26.13
CA GLN A 380 -0.16 16.96 25.81
C GLN A 380 -1.50 17.35 26.44
N LEU A 381 -1.50 17.78 27.70
CA LEU A 381 -2.71 18.23 28.40
C LEU A 381 -3.28 19.51 27.76
N ARG A 382 -2.41 20.45 27.39
CA ARG A 382 -2.78 21.65 26.64
C ARG A 382 -3.38 21.29 25.29
N ASN A 383 -2.71 20.44 24.51
CA ASN A 383 -3.17 20.03 23.18
C ASN A 383 -4.49 19.25 23.24
N ARG A 384 -4.76 18.49 24.31
CA ARG A 384 -6.05 17.83 24.52
C ARG A 384 -7.17 18.81 24.91
N GLY A 385 -6.83 19.97 25.47
CA GLY A 385 -7.81 20.97 25.92
C GLY A 385 -8.34 20.71 27.33
N HIS A 386 -7.56 20.06 28.21
CA HIS A 386 -8.00 19.70 29.57
C HIS A 386 -8.53 20.92 30.36
N ALA A 387 -7.83 22.05 30.26
CA ALA A 387 -8.22 23.29 30.93
C ALA A 387 -9.61 23.80 30.52
N ALA A 388 -10.07 23.53 29.29
CA ALA A 388 -11.36 24.00 28.79
C ALA A 388 -12.56 23.22 29.34
N LEU A 389 -12.32 22.06 29.96
CA LEU A 389 -13.38 21.37 30.70
C LEU A 389 -13.84 22.20 31.91
N ALA A 390 -12.92 22.95 32.53
CA ALA A 390 -13.17 23.75 33.73
C ALA A 390 -13.86 22.94 34.85
N GLY A 391 -13.52 21.65 34.99
CA GLY A 391 -14.10 20.74 35.97
C GLY A 391 -15.53 20.26 35.67
N ARG A 392 -16.14 20.68 34.55
CA ARG A 392 -17.50 20.25 34.15
C ARG A 392 -17.52 18.76 33.83
N SER A 393 -18.58 18.11 34.29
CA SER A 393 -18.92 16.74 33.93
C SER A 393 -19.35 16.63 32.46
N PHE A 394 -19.35 15.40 31.94
CA PHE A 394 -19.82 15.15 30.57
C PHE A 394 -21.28 15.57 30.36
N ASP A 395 -22.15 15.32 31.34
CA ASP A 395 -23.57 15.67 31.26
C ASP A 395 -23.79 17.20 31.20
N GLU A 396 -23.04 17.97 32.00
CA GLU A 396 -23.08 19.44 31.96
C GLU A 396 -22.61 19.98 30.60
N ILE A 397 -21.55 19.39 30.03
CA ILE A 397 -21.06 19.76 28.69
C ILE A 397 -22.09 19.43 27.62
N VAL A 398 -22.69 18.24 27.67
CA VAL A 398 -23.73 17.82 26.71
C VAL A 398 -24.91 18.77 26.75
N LYS A 399 -25.43 19.09 27.94
CA LYS A 399 -26.55 20.03 28.09
C LYS A 399 -26.20 21.42 27.56
N ALA A 400 -25.01 21.93 27.87
CA ALA A 400 -24.58 23.25 27.43
C ALA A 400 -24.39 23.32 25.91
N GLU A 401 -23.72 22.34 25.29
CA GLU A 401 -23.51 22.34 23.84
C GLU A 401 -24.79 22.09 23.07
N ILE A 402 -25.73 21.24 23.55
CA ILE A 402 -27.04 21.09 22.89
C ILE A 402 -27.80 22.43 22.92
N ALA A 403 -27.84 23.10 24.08
CA ALA A 403 -28.50 24.41 24.19
C ALA A 403 -27.85 25.48 23.30
N GLU A 404 -26.53 25.46 23.16
CA GLU A 404 -25.81 26.33 22.22
C GLU A 404 -26.20 26.02 20.76
N LEU A 405 -26.22 24.74 20.37
CA LEU A 405 -26.59 24.32 19.02
C LEU A 405 -28.04 24.71 18.67
N GLU A 406 -28.97 24.54 19.62
CA GLU A 406 -30.36 24.98 19.50
C GLU A 406 -30.48 26.50 19.38
N ALA A 407 -29.74 27.27 20.18
CA ALA A 407 -29.72 28.72 20.13
C ALA A 407 -29.14 29.26 18.81
N LEU A 408 -28.21 28.53 18.20
CA LEU A 408 -27.68 28.80 16.85
C LEU A 408 -28.65 28.37 15.73
N GLY A 409 -29.78 27.75 16.06
CA GLY A 409 -30.76 27.28 15.08
C GLY A 409 -30.32 26.06 14.28
N ILE A 410 -29.38 25.26 14.80
CA ILE A 410 -28.84 24.09 14.10
C ILE A 410 -29.89 22.97 14.09
N HIS A 411 -30.28 22.53 12.90
CA HIS A 411 -31.29 21.49 12.69
C HIS A 411 -30.84 20.56 11.54
N PRO A 412 -31.34 19.32 11.48
CA PRO A 412 -30.92 18.33 10.48
C PRO A 412 -31.03 18.86 9.05
N ASP A 413 -32.12 19.51 8.67
CA ASP A 413 -32.38 19.87 7.27
C ASP A 413 -31.58 21.06 6.72
N MET A 414 -30.74 21.72 7.53
CA MET A 414 -29.99 22.89 7.07
C MET A 414 -28.97 22.54 5.97
N SER A 415 -28.68 23.51 5.10
CA SER A 415 -27.63 23.36 4.08
C SER A 415 -26.24 23.37 4.74
N PHE A 416 -25.24 22.88 4.01
CA PHE A 416 -23.85 23.01 4.41
C PHE A 416 -23.47 24.47 4.62
N ASP A 417 -23.76 25.37 3.67
CA ASP A 417 -23.38 26.79 3.76
C ASP A 417 -23.94 27.48 5.01
N ALA A 418 -25.22 27.23 5.33
CA ALA A 418 -25.84 27.78 6.53
C ALA A 418 -25.17 27.25 7.80
N PHE A 419 -24.85 25.95 7.85
CA PHE A 419 -24.14 25.34 8.98
C PHE A 419 -22.69 25.83 9.10
N ASP A 420 -22.04 26.04 7.96
CA ASP A 420 -20.67 26.51 7.87
C ASP A 420 -20.54 27.95 8.41
N ASP A 421 -21.46 28.82 8.03
CA ASP A 421 -21.51 30.22 8.46
C ASP A 421 -21.79 30.38 9.95
N VAL A 422 -22.75 29.64 10.51
CA VAL A 422 -23.13 29.79 11.93
C VAL A 422 -22.29 28.94 12.88
N PHE A 423 -21.70 27.84 12.40
CA PHE A 423 -21.00 26.89 13.25
C PHE A 423 -19.54 26.67 12.82
N LEU A 424 -19.27 26.08 11.65
CA LEU A 424 -17.93 25.55 11.33
C LEU A 424 -16.84 26.61 11.24
N LYS A 425 -17.07 27.73 10.54
CA LYS A 425 -16.10 28.83 10.41
C LYS A 425 -15.66 29.39 11.76
N SER A 426 -16.55 29.41 12.74
CA SER A 426 -16.24 29.85 14.11
C SER A 426 -15.32 28.89 14.87
N ARG A 427 -15.14 27.66 14.37
CA ARG A 427 -14.37 26.61 15.03
C ARG A 427 -12.98 26.39 14.43
N VAL A 428 -12.67 26.89 13.23
CA VAL A 428 -11.41 26.57 12.51
C VAL A 428 -10.12 26.97 13.25
N ASN A 429 -10.16 28.03 14.06
CA ASN A 429 -9.01 28.51 14.84
C ASN A 429 -8.89 27.79 16.19
N PHE A 430 -8.77 26.46 16.19
CA PHE A 430 -8.60 25.69 17.43
C PHE A 430 -7.26 26.02 18.11
N THR A 431 -7.28 26.36 19.38
CA THR A 431 -6.07 26.42 20.22
C THR A 431 -5.78 25.09 20.91
N HIS A 432 -6.74 24.15 20.90
CA HIS A 432 -6.61 22.79 21.43
C HIS A 432 -7.68 21.82 20.89
N GLY A 433 -7.50 20.52 21.12
CA GLY A 433 -8.37 19.44 20.64
C GLY A 433 -9.66 19.20 21.43
N GLY A 434 -9.90 19.90 22.54
CA GLY A 434 -11.03 19.70 23.47
C GLY A 434 -12.30 20.53 23.19
N HIS A 435 -12.59 20.91 21.94
CA HIS A 435 -13.78 21.71 21.59
C HIS A 435 -14.84 20.88 20.84
N SER A 436 -16.12 21.27 20.98
CA SER A 436 -17.26 20.75 20.22
C SER A 436 -17.48 19.25 20.38
N PHE A 437 -17.73 18.82 21.61
CA PHE A 437 -17.95 17.41 21.95
C PHE A 437 -19.21 16.84 21.30
N VAL A 438 -20.28 17.61 21.17
CA VAL A 438 -21.54 17.22 20.52
C VAL A 438 -21.52 17.62 19.05
N GLY A 439 -21.18 18.86 18.73
CA GLY A 439 -21.22 19.37 17.35
C GLY A 439 -20.39 18.55 16.33
N ARG A 440 -19.27 17.96 16.75
CA ARG A 440 -18.46 17.06 15.90
C ARG A 440 -19.20 15.81 15.44
N GLY A 441 -20.24 15.39 16.14
CA GLY A 441 -21.09 14.25 15.78
C GLY A 441 -22.12 14.55 14.68
N LEU A 442 -22.27 15.80 14.26
CA LEU A 442 -23.17 16.21 13.19
C LEU A 442 -22.57 15.89 11.81
N TYR A 443 -22.34 14.60 11.53
CA TYR A 443 -21.54 14.16 10.37
C TYR A 443 -22.18 14.51 9.04
N ALA A 444 -23.51 14.40 8.92
CA ALA A 444 -24.22 14.67 7.67
C ALA A 444 -24.00 16.11 7.19
N LEU A 445 -24.05 17.07 8.12
CA LEU A 445 -23.84 18.49 7.81
C LEU A 445 -22.39 18.78 7.45
N GLN A 446 -21.43 18.16 8.13
CA GLN A 446 -19.99 18.32 7.83
C GLN A 446 -19.62 17.70 6.47
N LEU A 447 -20.06 16.46 6.20
CA LEU A 447 -19.75 15.74 4.96
C LEU A 447 -20.44 16.34 3.74
N ALA A 448 -21.59 17.01 3.91
CA ALA A 448 -22.30 17.65 2.80
C ALA A 448 -21.41 18.64 2.03
N GLY A 449 -20.59 19.45 2.71
CA GLY A 449 -19.66 20.37 2.04
C GLY A 449 -18.58 19.65 1.24
N TRP A 450 -18.06 18.54 1.76
CA TRP A 450 -17.08 17.71 1.03
C TRP A 450 -17.68 17.10 -0.23
N TYR A 451 -18.92 16.57 -0.16
CA TYR A 451 -19.62 16.04 -1.34
C TYR A 451 -20.09 17.12 -2.32
N GLN A 452 -20.30 18.36 -1.87
CA GLN A 452 -20.53 19.50 -2.75
C GLN A 452 -19.26 19.91 -3.49
N ALA A 453 -18.10 19.82 -2.84
CA ALA A 453 -16.81 20.25 -3.40
C ALA A 453 -16.11 19.20 -4.26
N PHE A 454 -16.32 17.90 -3.98
CA PHE A 454 -15.62 16.80 -4.63
C PHE A 454 -16.60 15.71 -5.09
N PRO A 455 -16.32 15.04 -6.22
CA PRO A 455 -17.13 13.91 -6.67
C PRO A 455 -17.06 12.76 -5.64
N SER A 456 -18.16 12.00 -5.52
CA SER A 456 -18.24 10.86 -4.60
C SER A 456 -17.13 9.82 -4.82
N SER A 457 -16.64 9.67 -6.05
CA SER A 457 -15.50 8.78 -6.38
C SER A 457 -14.16 9.19 -5.74
N ARG A 458 -14.06 10.39 -5.16
CA ARG A 458 -12.91 10.87 -4.38
C ARG A 458 -13.12 10.77 -2.88
N ILE A 459 -14.30 10.40 -2.39
CA ILE A 459 -14.62 10.34 -0.96
C ILE A 459 -15.01 8.91 -0.58
N HIS A 460 -14.34 8.36 0.44
CA HIS A 460 -14.70 7.08 1.02
C HIS A 460 -15.00 7.21 2.51
N VAL A 461 -16.15 6.68 2.94
CA VAL A 461 -16.59 6.73 4.33
C VAL A 461 -16.57 5.34 4.95
N VAL A 462 -15.72 5.17 5.96
CA VAL A 462 -15.51 3.93 6.71
C VAL A 462 -16.36 3.94 7.98
N ASN A 463 -17.01 2.81 8.26
CA ASN A 463 -17.66 2.58 9.55
C ASN A 463 -16.70 1.86 10.51
N MET A 464 -16.41 2.49 11.64
CA MET A 464 -15.54 1.93 12.68
C MET A 464 -16.08 0.59 13.22
N ASP A 465 -17.40 0.40 13.25
CA ASP A 465 -18.00 -0.82 13.81
C ASP A 465 -17.71 -2.06 12.97
N ASP A 466 -17.45 -1.89 11.67
CA ASP A 466 -17.18 -2.99 10.74
C ASP A 466 -15.76 -3.55 10.91
N MET A 467 -14.88 -2.84 11.64
CA MET A 467 -13.49 -3.26 11.89
C MET A 467 -13.28 -3.96 13.24
N LYS A 468 -14.35 -4.33 13.95
CA LYS A 468 -14.26 -4.90 15.31
C LYS A 468 -13.69 -6.33 15.35
N THR A 469 -13.80 -7.07 14.26
CA THR A 469 -13.26 -8.43 14.13
C THR A 469 -12.11 -8.45 13.13
N PRO A 470 -11.15 -9.38 13.22
CA PRO A 470 -10.07 -9.49 12.23
C PRO A 470 -10.57 -9.60 10.79
N THR A 471 -11.61 -10.41 10.56
CA THR A 471 -12.23 -10.58 9.23
C THR A 471 -12.92 -9.29 8.77
N GLY A 472 -13.68 -8.62 9.65
CA GLY A 472 -14.33 -7.36 9.31
C GLY A 472 -13.32 -6.26 8.98
N LEU A 473 -12.24 -6.17 9.77
CA LEU A 473 -11.11 -5.28 9.50
C LEU A 473 -10.49 -5.55 8.13
N GLN A 474 -10.19 -6.80 7.79
CA GLN A 474 -9.63 -7.13 6.49
C GLN A 474 -10.57 -6.72 5.35
N ASN A 475 -11.88 -7.02 5.44
CA ASN A 475 -12.85 -6.64 4.42
C ASN A 475 -12.94 -5.11 4.22
N VAL A 476 -12.91 -4.35 5.31
CA VAL A 476 -12.88 -2.88 5.25
C VAL A 476 -11.59 -2.41 4.59
N MET A 477 -10.45 -2.97 4.98
CA MET A 477 -9.15 -2.59 4.43
C MET A 477 -9.01 -2.97 2.96
N ASP A 478 -9.57 -4.08 2.49
CA ASP A 478 -9.62 -4.43 1.07
C ASP A 478 -10.37 -3.37 0.25
N THR A 479 -11.47 -2.85 0.80
CA THR A 479 -12.24 -1.76 0.17
C THR A 479 -11.44 -0.46 0.17
N VAL A 480 -10.75 -0.15 1.27
CA VAL A 480 -9.88 1.04 1.39
C VAL A 480 -8.69 0.95 0.43
N PHE A 481 -8.01 -0.19 0.32
CA PHE A 481 -6.91 -0.39 -0.61
C PHE A 481 -7.38 -0.27 -2.06
N SER A 482 -8.51 -0.87 -2.40
CA SER A 482 -9.12 -0.70 -3.73
C SER A 482 -9.45 0.76 -4.02
N PHE A 483 -10.05 1.50 -3.08
CA PHE A 483 -10.35 2.93 -3.24
C PHE A 483 -9.09 3.81 -3.41
N LEU A 484 -7.97 3.40 -2.81
CA LEU A 484 -6.68 4.05 -2.92
C LEU A 484 -5.85 3.58 -4.13
N ASP A 485 -6.39 2.71 -4.99
CA ASP A 485 -5.65 2.12 -6.11
C ASP A 485 -4.39 1.35 -5.66
N LEU A 486 -4.46 0.76 -4.46
CA LEU A 486 -3.45 -0.12 -3.88
C LEU A 486 -3.82 -1.59 -4.14
N PRO A 487 -2.84 -2.46 -4.46
CA PRO A 487 -3.07 -3.89 -4.59
C PRO A 487 -3.65 -4.53 -3.31
N PRO A 488 -4.23 -5.74 -3.42
CA PRO A 488 -4.63 -6.52 -2.25
C PRO A 488 -3.45 -6.73 -1.27
N TYR A 489 -3.72 -6.58 0.02
CA TYR A 489 -2.73 -6.74 1.08
C TYR A 489 -3.37 -7.29 2.36
N ALA A 490 -2.76 -8.32 2.93
CA ALA A 490 -3.20 -8.91 4.18
C ALA A 490 -2.65 -8.11 5.38
N ILE A 491 -3.55 -7.53 6.18
CA ILE A 491 -3.18 -6.78 7.38
C ILE A 491 -2.53 -7.73 8.39
N GLN A 492 -1.32 -7.36 8.81
CA GLN A 492 -0.52 -8.18 9.73
C GLN A 492 -0.84 -7.84 11.19
N ASP A 493 -0.81 -6.54 11.51
CA ASP A 493 -1.14 -6.03 12.84
C ASP A 493 -2.59 -5.52 12.85
N THR A 494 -3.47 -6.33 13.42
CA THR A 494 -4.90 -6.01 13.57
C THR A 494 -5.20 -5.19 14.82
N SER A 495 -4.20 -4.87 15.65
CA SER A 495 -4.42 -4.19 16.93
C SER A 495 -4.92 -2.76 16.74
N ALA A 496 -6.04 -2.45 17.39
CA ALA A 496 -6.54 -1.09 17.45
C ALA A 496 -5.60 -0.20 18.29
N LYS A 497 -5.35 1.01 17.79
CA LYS A 497 -4.39 1.96 18.36
C LYS A 497 -5.13 3.05 19.14
N ASN A 498 -4.51 3.54 20.22
CA ASN A 498 -5.08 4.56 21.11
C ASN A 498 -6.45 4.16 21.71
N THR A 499 -6.65 2.88 21.98
CA THR A 499 -7.80 2.38 22.75
C THR A 499 -7.68 2.78 24.21
N ARG A 500 -8.82 3.01 24.88
CA ARG A 500 -8.87 3.42 26.28
C ARG A 500 -10.00 2.68 26.99
N ALA A 501 -9.71 2.17 28.17
CA ALA A 501 -10.74 1.77 29.13
C ALA A 501 -11.27 3.02 29.84
N TYR A 502 -12.58 3.10 30.05
CA TYR A 502 -13.20 4.20 30.78
C TYR A 502 -13.43 3.80 32.22
N ALA A 503 -13.13 4.70 33.16
CA ALA A 503 -13.28 4.45 34.60
C ALA A 503 -14.74 4.19 35.00
N ALA A 504 -15.69 4.76 34.26
CA ALA A 504 -17.12 4.54 34.42
C ALA A 504 -17.81 4.48 33.05
N PRO A 505 -18.90 3.71 32.92
CA PRO A 505 -19.75 3.75 31.73
C PRO A 505 -20.46 5.11 31.60
N LEU A 506 -20.91 5.43 30.39
CA LEU A 506 -21.76 6.59 30.14
C LEU A 506 -23.08 6.47 30.91
N ASN A 507 -23.46 7.52 31.64
CA ASN A 507 -24.75 7.60 32.32
C ASN A 507 -25.92 7.40 31.32
N ALA A 508 -26.91 6.61 31.71
CA ALA A 508 -28.02 6.21 30.85
C ALA A 508 -28.88 7.40 30.37
N ASP A 509 -29.16 8.37 31.24
CA ASP A 509 -29.96 9.56 30.89
C ASP A 509 -29.20 10.46 29.91
N THR A 510 -27.89 10.65 30.12
CA THR A 510 -27.04 11.40 29.18
C THR A 510 -26.95 10.69 27.83
N ARG A 511 -26.84 9.36 27.82
CA ARG A 511 -26.88 8.55 26.59
C ARG A 511 -28.20 8.75 25.84
N GLN A 512 -29.33 8.54 26.51
CA GLN A 512 -30.66 8.69 25.89
C GLN A 512 -30.86 10.09 25.31
N ARG A 513 -30.42 11.14 26.03
CA ARG A 513 -30.45 12.52 25.54
C ARG A 513 -29.68 12.71 24.24
N LEU A 514 -28.45 12.18 24.18
CA LEU A 514 -27.63 12.27 22.97
C LEU A 514 -28.21 11.43 21.82
N GLU A 515 -28.74 10.24 22.10
CA GLU A 515 -29.39 9.39 21.10
C GLU A 515 -30.60 10.10 20.48
N MET A 516 -31.47 10.69 21.30
CA MET A 516 -32.60 11.51 20.81
C MET A 516 -32.14 12.73 20.01
N PHE A 517 -31.09 13.41 20.46
CA PHE A 517 -30.54 14.57 19.77
C PHE A 517 -29.96 14.21 18.39
N TYR A 518 -29.18 13.12 18.29
CA TYR A 518 -28.54 12.73 17.03
C TYR A 518 -29.47 12.00 16.06
N ALA A 519 -30.54 11.35 16.52
CA ALA A 519 -31.45 10.58 15.67
C ALA A 519 -31.83 11.27 14.34
N PRO A 520 -32.32 12.53 14.31
CA PRO A 520 -32.64 13.19 13.04
C PRO A 520 -31.41 13.47 12.15
N PHE A 521 -30.24 13.76 12.74
CA PHE A 521 -29.00 13.97 11.98
C PHE A 521 -28.45 12.67 11.41
N ASN A 522 -28.60 11.58 12.15
CA ASN A 522 -28.24 10.22 11.75
C ASN A 522 -29.10 9.73 10.58
N ALA A 523 -30.41 10.00 10.62
CA ALA A 523 -31.30 9.72 9.50
C ALA A 523 -30.85 10.48 8.23
N LYS A 524 -30.50 11.77 8.35
CA LYS A 524 -29.93 12.56 7.23
C LYS A 524 -28.60 12.00 6.73
N LEU A 525 -27.73 11.53 7.64
CA LEU A 525 -26.46 10.89 7.26
C LEU A 525 -26.71 9.65 6.40
N LYS A 526 -27.66 8.81 6.81
CA LYS A 526 -28.03 7.61 6.05
C LYS A 526 -28.44 7.96 4.63
N THR A 527 -29.35 8.93 4.46
CA THR A 527 -29.78 9.40 3.13
C THR A 527 -28.62 9.99 2.31
N LEU A 528 -27.71 10.75 2.95
CA LEU A 528 -26.54 11.32 2.25
C LEU A 528 -25.62 10.21 1.70
N LEU A 529 -25.46 9.11 2.44
CA LEU A 529 -24.54 8.04 2.07
C LEU A 529 -25.15 6.99 1.15
N GLU A 530 -26.48 6.80 1.14
CA GLU A 530 -27.17 5.87 0.21
C GLU A 530 -26.86 6.18 -1.27
N GLY A 531 -26.55 7.43 -1.61
CA GLY A 531 -26.17 7.84 -2.97
C GLY A 531 -24.67 7.79 -3.29
N SER A 532 -23.80 7.50 -2.30
CA SER A 532 -22.34 7.67 -2.45
C SER A 532 -21.49 6.57 -1.84
N SER A 533 -22.05 5.71 -1.00
CA SER A 533 -21.33 4.67 -0.26
C SER A 533 -22.20 3.43 -0.03
N THR A 534 -21.59 2.25 -0.10
CA THR A 534 -22.23 0.98 0.29
C THR A 534 -22.13 0.71 1.81
N THR A 535 -21.44 1.57 2.55
CA THR A 535 -21.23 1.44 4.00
C THR A 535 -22.53 1.70 4.77
N SER A 536 -22.95 0.73 5.59
CA SER A 536 -24.11 0.86 6.46
C SER A 536 -23.71 1.20 7.90
N PHE A 537 -24.55 1.94 8.61
CA PHE A 537 -24.32 2.33 10.00
C PHE A 537 -25.51 1.88 10.85
N SER A 538 -25.33 0.84 11.67
CA SER A 538 -26.40 0.28 12.51
C SER A 538 -26.95 1.26 13.56
N TRP A 539 -26.17 2.28 13.91
CA TRP A 539 -26.55 3.37 14.81
C TRP A 539 -27.21 4.56 14.09
N ALA A 540 -27.22 4.57 12.75
CA ALA A 540 -27.83 5.63 11.96
C ALA A 540 -29.30 5.31 11.61
N VAL A 541 -30.10 5.01 12.64
CA VAL A 541 -31.52 4.64 12.53
C VAL A 541 -32.41 5.76 13.03
#